data_AF-W8CDP3-F1
#
_entry.id   AF-W8CDP3-F1
#
_cell.length_a   1.000
_cell.length_b   1.000
_cell.length_c   1.000
_cell.angle_alpha   90.00
_cell.angle_beta   90.00
_cell.angle_gamma   90.00
#
_symmetry.space_group_name_H-M   'P 1'
#
loop_
_entity.id
_entity.type
_entity.pdbx_description
1 polymer ?
#
loop_
_entity_poly.entity_id
_entity_poly.type
_entity_poly.pdbx_seq_one_letter_code
_entity_poly.pdbx_strand_id
1 'polypeptide(L)'
;TFEICVTLLMNHFQLWFELHPLEPNNYLGLCENILQSECAELCTFYAGMHVRPEHYVWSILSTGFSEVFNEADWLCLWDNIIAWPSYFPIFIAVAYNIEQSKVIMHLPDKPTILAFFHEQNPVDVSKVINKAFNLMQKCPQTLHPGRYMKEFQCIPKKVYPKFLNYPREWLAKHEEDLSAVQKEKQYIDAKIRQLELEEMKLKEHLENGLREEEHARQVEKMEKLYRSTLTREEERLACHRQLLNVYQKELRNRKAEVAVLVEESEQRQRALQMEKDLELLMQSIECERTRNDTDLRMVEEEIRNEELELLLHNRMNVPGTCSLRNKYYERFKRLHNERRSIREQINEISNSPKISKIALNAQNSNKKPHLDTIEERIEELQREFNDILNSK
;
A
#
# COMPACT_ATOMS: atom_id res chain seq x y z
N THR A 1 -64.75 51.77 -32.24
CA THR A 1 -65.25 50.38 -32.03
C THR A 1 -65.35 50.08 -30.54
N PHE A 2 -64.27 50.24 -29.79
CA PHE A 2 -64.24 50.14 -28.32
C PHE A 2 -65.42 50.82 -27.61
N GLU A 3 -65.81 52.01 -28.08
CA GLU A 3 -66.91 52.81 -27.55
C GLU A 3 -68.26 52.09 -27.63
N ILE A 4 -68.49 51.30 -28.68
CA ILE A 4 -69.70 50.50 -28.87
C ILE A 4 -69.68 49.33 -27.87
N CYS A 5 -68.55 48.63 -27.75
CA CYS A 5 -68.38 47.56 -26.78
C CYS A 5 -68.59 48.04 -25.34
N VAL A 6 -68.02 49.19 -24.95
CA VAL A 6 -68.25 49.81 -23.64
C VAL A 6 -69.70 50.23 -23.47
N THR A 7 -70.37 50.73 -24.52
CA THR A 7 -71.79 51.10 -24.46
C THR A 7 -72.67 49.88 -24.19
N LEU A 8 -72.43 48.76 -24.89
CA LEU A 8 -73.15 47.49 -24.67
C LEU A 8 -72.87 46.90 -23.28
N LEU A 9 -71.60 46.86 -22.85
CA LEU A 9 -71.20 46.34 -21.54
C LEU A 9 -71.80 47.14 -20.37
N MET A 10 -71.87 48.47 -20.49
CA MET A 10 -72.44 49.34 -19.46
C MET A 10 -73.97 49.38 -19.46
N ASN A 11 -74.63 49.04 -20.56
CA ASN A 11 -76.09 49.15 -20.72
C ASN A 11 -76.77 47.78 -20.84
N HIS A 12 -76.59 47.08 -21.97
CA HIS A 12 -77.27 45.83 -22.29
C HIS A 12 -76.82 44.65 -21.41
N PHE A 13 -75.59 44.69 -20.90
CA PHE A 13 -74.98 43.62 -20.10
C PHE A 13 -74.78 43.98 -18.62
N GLN A 14 -75.58 44.91 -18.08
CA GLN A 14 -75.47 45.41 -16.69
C GLN A 14 -75.34 44.34 -15.60
N LEU A 15 -76.05 43.21 -15.75
CA LEU A 15 -76.10 42.11 -14.76
C LEU A 15 -75.23 40.90 -15.16
N TRP A 16 -74.44 40.97 -16.24
CA TRP A 16 -73.70 39.81 -16.76
C TRP A 16 -72.47 39.40 -15.94
N PHE A 17 -71.92 40.31 -15.14
CA PHE A 17 -70.61 40.11 -14.52
C PHE A 17 -70.64 40.13 -12.99
N GLU A 18 -71.83 40.26 -12.38
CA GLU A 18 -72.02 40.36 -10.93
C GLU A 18 -71.42 39.18 -10.14
N LEU A 19 -71.41 37.99 -10.75
CA LEU A 19 -70.91 36.73 -10.18
C LEU A 19 -69.74 36.13 -10.99
N HIS A 20 -69.12 36.90 -11.90
CA HIS A 20 -68.01 36.44 -12.74
C HIS A 20 -66.88 35.82 -11.89
N PRO A 21 -66.38 34.60 -12.21
CA PRO A 21 -66.45 33.92 -13.51
C PRO A 21 -67.67 33.00 -13.72
N LEU A 22 -68.64 32.97 -12.81
CA LEU A 22 -69.87 32.20 -12.99
C LEU A 22 -70.83 32.87 -13.99
N GLU A 23 -71.72 32.07 -14.56
CA GLU A 23 -72.81 32.53 -15.42
C GLU A 23 -73.75 33.51 -14.69
N PRO A 24 -74.40 34.45 -15.41
CA PRO A 24 -75.17 35.51 -14.77
C PRO A 24 -76.56 35.05 -14.32
N ASN A 25 -76.62 34.25 -13.26
CA ASN A 25 -77.84 33.68 -12.68
C ASN A 25 -78.99 34.69 -12.52
N ASN A 26 -78.69 35.95 -12.18
CA ASN A 26 -79.71 37.02 -12.08
C ASN A 26 -80.32 37.38 -13.44
N TYR A 27 -79.52 37.42 -14.51
CA TYR A 27 -79.98 37.67 -15.88
C TYR A 27 -80.72 36.45 -16.44
N LEU A 28 -80.20 35.25 -16.21
CA LEU A 28 -80.80 33.99 -16.65
C LEU A 28 -82.14 33.72 -15.95
N GLY A 29 -82.23 34.00 -14.64
CA GLY A 29 -83.46 33.93 -13.87
C GLY A 29 -84.53 34.93 -14.33
N LEU A 30 -84.16 36.13 -14.80
CA LEU A 30 -85.12 37.04 -15.44
C LEU A 30 -85.70 36.42 -16.73
N CYS A 31 -84.87 35.77 -17.55
CA CYS A 31 -85.32 35.08 -18.76
C CYS A 31 -86.27 33.91 -18.41
N GLU A 32 -85.89 33.08 -17.43
CA GLU A 32 -86.68 31.94 -16.96
C GLU A 32 -88.05 32.35 -16.41
N ASN A 33 -88.11 33.40 -15.57
CA ASN A 33 -89.37 33.90 -15.00
C ASN A 33 -90.33 34.39 -16.09
N ILE A 34 -89.83 35.04 -17.14
CA ILE A 34 -90.65 35.50 -18.27
C ILE A 34 -91.12 34.29 -19.10
N LEU A 35 -90.22 33.35 -19.43
CA LEU A 35 -90.57 32.13 -20.15
C LEU A 35 -91.63 31.31 -19.40
N GLN A 36 -91.49 31.16 -18.09
CA GLN A 36 -92.44 30.46 -17.22
C GLN A 36 -93.83 31.13 -17.18
N SER A 37 -93.91 32.45 -17.42
CA SER A 37 -95.16 33.21 -17.47
C SER A 37 -95.90 33.14 -18.80
N GLU A 38 -95.19 32.96 -19.92
CA GLU A 38 -95.75 32.99 -21.29
C GLU A 38 -95.77 31.62 -21.99
N CYS A 39 -94.93 30.67 -21.56
CA CYS A 39 -94.84 29.31 -22.12
C CYS A 39 -94.46 28.27 -21.04
N ALA A 40 -95.32 28.14 -20.03
CA ALA A 40 -95.13 27.21 -18.91
C ALA A 40 -94.88 25.76 -19.34
N GLU A 41 -95.44 25.32 -20.48
CA GLU A 41 -95.26 23.98 -21.06
C GLU A 41 -93.80 23.70 -21.46
N LEU A 42 -93.06 24.70 -21.94
CA LEU A 42 -91.65 24.53 -22.27
C LEU A 42 -90.79 24.43 -21.00
N CYS A 43 -91.13 25.21 -19.96
CA CYS A 43 -90.46 25.12 -18.66
C CYS A 43 -90.69 23.76 -17.97
N THR A 44 -91.88 23.17 -18.05
CA THR A 44 -92.12 21.83 -17.49
C THR A 44 -91.40 20.74 -18.28
N PHE A 45 -91.28 20.87 -19.61
CA PHE A 45 -90.43 20.01 -20.44
C PHE A 45 -88.95 20.11 -20.04
N TYR A 46 -88.40 21.32 -19.93
CA TYR A 46 -87.01 21.54 -19.49
C TYR A 46 -86.75 20.98 -18.08
N ALA A 47 -87.65 21.21 -17.12
CA ALA A 47 -87.54 20.65 -15.78
C ALA A 47 -87.51 19.11 -15.79
N GLY A 48 -88.37 18.48 -16.59
CA GLY A 48 -88.42 17.02 -16.79
C GLY A 48 -87.17 16.44 -17.47
N MET A 49 -86.52 17.20 -18.36
CA MET A 49 -85.25 16.84 -19.00
C MET A 49 -84.01 17.30 -18.22
N HIS A 50 -84.17 17.89 -17.03
CA HIS A 50 -83.10 18.49 -16.23
C HIS A 50 -82.24 19.51 -17.00
N VAL A 51 -82.89 20.28 -17.89
CA VAL A 51 -82.33 21.43 -18.59
C VAL A 51 -82.60 22.68 -17.75
N ARG A 52 -81.61 23.57 -17.64
CA ARG A 52 -81.69 24.81 -16.84
C ARG A 52 -81.37 26.04 -17.71
N PRO A 53 -81.63 27.28 -17.27
CA PRO A 53 -81.33 28.50 -18.04
C PRO A 53 -79.89 28.60 -18.55
N GLU A 54 -78.91 28.06 -17.80
CA GLU A 54 -77.51 27.86 -18.22
C GLU A 54 -77.37 27.20 -19.62
N HIS A 55 -78.34 26.38 -20.01
CA HIS A 55 -78.27 25.49 -21.18
C HIS A 55 -79.01 26.04 -22.41
N TYR A 56 -80.08 26.82 -22.22
CA TYR A 56 -80.98 27.29 -23.31
C TYR A 56 -81.07 28.82 -23.45
N VAL A 57 -80.55 29.57 -22.47
CA VAL A 57 -80.46 31.03 -22.49
C VAL A 57 -78.99 31.45 -22.56
N TRP A 58 -78.13 30.90 -21.70
CA TRP A 58 -76.73 31.32 -21.67
C TRP A 58 -75.93 30.87 -22.90
N SER A 59 -76.19 29.67 -23.43
CA SER A 59 -75.64 29.20 -24.72
C SER A 59 -75.79 30.26 -25.81
N ILE A 60 -77.04 30.65 -26.12
CA ILE A 60 -77.34 31.64 -27.17
C ILE A 60 -76.91 33.07 -26.83
N LEU A 61 -76.85 33.46 -25.55
CA LEU A 61 -76.39 34.79 -25.15
C LEU A 61 -74.87 34.93 -25.16
N SER A 62 -74.13 33.90 -24.73
CA SER A 62 -72.67 33.91 -24.61
C SER A 62 -71.96 34.14 -25.94
N THR A 63 -72.57 33.68 -27.04
CA THR A 63 -72.11 33.90 -28.42
C THR A 63 -72.81 35.08 -29.11
N GLY A 64 -73.60 35.86 -28.37
CA GLY A 64 -74.32 37.02 -28.91
C GLY A 64 -75.30 36.66 -30.03
N PHE A 65 -75.92 35.47 -29.94
CA PHE A 65 -76.79 34.83 -30.94
C PHE A 65 -76.11 34.43 -32.28
N SER A 66 -74.77 34.47 -32.37
CA SER A 66 -74.06 34.23 -33.64
C SER A 66 -74.01 32.77 -34.12
N GLU A 67 -74.10 31.79 -33.20
CA GLU A 67 -74.20 30.36 -33.58
C GLU A 67 -75.59 29.98 -34.13
N VAL A 68 -76.61 30.77 -33.78
CA VAL A 68 -78.02 30.43 -34.00
C VAL A 68 -78.57 30.99 -35.32
N PHE A 69 -78.11 32.18 -35.72
CA PHE A 69 -78.61 32.91 -36.89
C PHE A 69 -77.56 33.03 -38.01
N ASN A 70 -78.03 33.26 -39.23
CA ASN A 70 -77.17 33.62 -40.37
C ASN A 70 -76.65 35.06 -40.21
N GLU A 71 -75.60 35.45 -40.94
CA GLU A 71 -75.01 36.80 -40.85
C GLU A 71 -76.02 37.94 -41.06
N ALA A 72 -76.85 37.89 -42.11
CA ALA A 72 -77.86 38.92 -42.39
C ALA A 72 -78.99 38.96 -41.35
N ASP A 73 -79.40 37.79 -40.86
CA ASP A 73 -80.40 37.60 -39.81
C ASP A 73 -79.90 38.17 -38.46
N TRP A 74 -78.63 37.88 -38.14
CA TRP A 74 -77.92 38.35 -36.95
C TRP A 74 -77.73 39.87 -36.95
N LEU A 75 -77.37 40.47 -38.09
CA LEU A 75 -77.29 41.93 -38.23
C LEU A 75 -78.66 42.61 -37.97
N CYS A 76 -79.73 42.09 -38.56
CA CYS A 76 -81.10 42.58 -38.34
C CYS A 76 -81.51 42.47 -36.86
N LEU A 77 -81.14 41.38 -36.18
CA LEU A 77 -81.34 41.20 -34.75
C LEU A 77 -80.58 42.26 -33.93
N TRP A 78 -79.32 42.52 -34.27
CA TRP A 78 -78.45 43.44 -33.53
C TRP A 78 -78.79 44.92 -33.72
N ASP A 79 -79.24 45.32 -34.91
CA ASP A 79 -79.81 46.65 -35.12
C ASP A 79 -81.00 46.90 -34.18
N ASN A 80 -81.85 45.88 -33.98
CA ASN A 80 -82.97 45.96 -33.04
C ASN A 80 -82.54 45.90 -31.57
N ILE A 81 -81.50 45.11 -31.21
CA ILE A 81 -80.91 45.12 -29.86
C ILE A 81 -80.39 46.52 -29.50
N ILE A 82 -79.73 47.21 -30.43
CA ILE A 82 -79.11 48.51 -30.19
C ILE A 82 -80.15 49.65 -30.21
N ALA A 83 -81.20 49.55 -31.03
CA ALA A 83 -82.24 50.57 -31.13
C ALA A 83 -83.22 50.60 -29.95
N TRP A 84 -83.35 49.51 -29.20
CA TRP A 84 -84.35 49.35 -28.12
C TRP A 84 -83.69 49.30 -26.72
N PRO A 85 -84.48 49.44 -25.62
CA PRO A 85 -83.94 49.58 -24.27
C PRO A 85 -82.99 48.45 -23.85
N SER A 86 -82.07 48.76 -22.93
CA SER A 86 -81.00 47.89 -22.43
C SER A 86 -81.41 46.43 -22.13
N TYR A 87 -82.64 46.21 -21.65
CA TYR A 87 -83.16 44.90 -21.29
C TYR A 87 -83.72 44.07 -22.46
N PHE A 88 -83.83 44.62 -23.68
CA PHE A 88 -84.47 43.96 -24.82
C PHE A 88 -83.88 42.58 -25.20
N PRO A 89 -82.56 42.29 -25.06
CA PRO A 89 -82.01 40.97 -25.35
C PRO A 89 -82.59 39.83 -24.48
N ILE A 90 -83.10 40.13 -23.27
CA ILE A 90 -83.84 39.16 -22.44
C ILE A 90 -85.09 38.69 -23.19
N PHE A 91 -85.87 39.62 -23.74
CA PHE A 91 -87.09 39.31 -24.48
C PHE A 91 -86.80 38.59 -25.79
N ILE A 92 -85.65 38.85 -26.43
CA ILE A 92 -85.20 38.09 -27.62
C ILE A 92 -84.84 36.65 -27.27
N ALA A 93 -84.06 36.41 -26.21
CA ALA A 93 -83.66 35.06 -25.81
C ALA A 93 -84.87 34.18 -25.42
N VAL A 94 -85.86 34.78 -24.75
CA VAL A 94 -87.15 34.14 -24.45
C VAL A 94 -87.99 33.95 -25.72
N ALA A 95 -88.09 34.95 -26.60
CA ALA A 95 -88.82 34.84 -27.85
C ALA A 95 -88.30 33.72 -28.76
N TYR A 96 -86.97 33.57 -28.89
CA TYR A 96 -86.34 32.50 -29.64
C TYR A 96 -86.79 31.12 -29.12
N ASN A 97 -86.70 30.91 -27.80
CA ASN A 97 -87.14 29.69 -27.14
C ASN A 97 -88.64 29.41 -27.34
N ILE A 98 -89.51 30.44 -27.33
CA ILE A 98 -90.94 30.26 -27.56
C ILE A 98 -91.25 29.96 -29.03
N GLU A 99 -90.60 30.59 -30.01
CA GLU A 99 -90.82 30.29 -31.43
C GLU A 99 -90.29 28.88 -31.80
N GLN A 100 -89.18 28.43 -31.19
CA GLN A 100 -88.63 27.09 -31.38
C GLN A 100 -89.22 26.00 -30.45
N SER A 101 -90.09 26.37 -29.50
CA SER A 101 -90.72 25.46 -28.53
C SER A 101 -91.24 24.16 -29.14
N LYS A 102 -91.90 24.25 -30.30
CA LYS A 102 -92.45 23.10 -31.04
C LYS A 102 -91.38 22.12 -31.51
N VAL A 103 -90.20 22.58 -31.91
CA VAL A 103 -89.09 21.70 -32.33
C VAL A 103 -88.46 21.09 -31.09
N ILE A 104 -88.16 21.93 -30.09
CA ILE A 104 -87.52 21.54 -28.82
C ILE A 104 -88.32 20.45 -28.08
N MET A 105 -89.64 20.56 -28.01
CA MET A 105 -90.54 19.57 -27.39
C MET A 105 -90.57 18.19 -28.09
N HIS A 106 -90.08 18.08 -29.32
CA HIS A 106 -89.97 16.80 -30.05
C HIS A 106 -88.55 16.18 -29.96
N LEU A 107 -87.59 16.86 -29.32
CA LEU A 107 -86.25 16.31 -29.13
C LEU A 107 -86.27 15.22 -28.02
N PRO A 108 -85.65 14.05 -28.25
CA PRO A 108 -85.88 12.89 -27.39
C PRO A 108 -85.05 12.89 -26.09
N ASP A 109 -83.94 13.63 -26.04
CA ASP A 109 -82.95 13.52 -24.96
C ASP A 109 -82.15 14.82 -24.72
N LYS A 110 -81.63 14.97 -23.49
CA LYS A 110 -80.91 16.18 -23.05
C LYS A 110 -79.76 16.60 -23.98
N PRO A 111 -78.78 15.76 -24.37
CA PRO A 111 -77.63 16.24 -25.14
C PRO A 111 -78.03 16.75 -26.53
N THR A 112 -79.05 16.18 -27.17
CA THR A 112 -79.62 16.72 -28.42
C THR A 112 -80.26 18.09 -28.21
N ILE A 113 -80.96 18.30 -27.09
CA ILE A 113 -81.47 19.63 -26.69
C ILE A 113 -80.32 20.62 -26.47
N LEU A 114 -79.15 20.19 -25.99
CA LEU A 114 -77.98 21.08 -25.85
C LEU A 114 -77.36 21.43 -27.20
N ALA A 115 -77.15 20.43 -28.06
CA ALA A 115 -76.59 20.64 -29.41
C ALA A 115 -77.44 21.62 -30.24
N PHE A 116 -78.77 21.54 -30.11
CA PHE A 116 -79.72 22.42 -30.79
C PHE A 116 -79.44 23.93 -30.59
N PHE A 117 -78.90 24.36 -29.43
CA PHE A 117 -78.59 25.78 -29.18
C PHE A 117 -77.23 26.24 -29.74
N HIS A 118 -76.42 25.31 -30.24
CA HIS A 118 -75.13 25.56 -30.91
C HIS A 118 -75.19 25.31 -32.43
N GLU A 119 -76.39 25.06 -32.97
CA GLU A 119 -76.63 24.80 -34.40
C GLU A 119 -77.54 25.90 -35.01
N GLN A 120 -77.30 26.22 -36.29
CA GLN A 120 -78.11 27.17 -37.03
C GLN A 120 -79.47 26.58 -37.37
N ASN A 121 -80.52 27.11 -36.74
CA ASN A 121 -81.88 26.62 -36.90
C ASN A 121 -82.70 27.50 -37.86
N PRO A 122 -83.63 26.93 -38.66
CA PRO A 122 -84.45 27.70 -39.58
C PRO A 122 -85.50 28.54 -38.83
N VAL A 123 -85.13 29.78 -38.49
CA VAL A 123 -85.98 30.72 -37.73
C VAL A 123 -86.10 32.05 -38.46
N ASP A 124 -87.33 32.52 -38.64
CA ASP A 124 -87.60 33.86 -39.17
C ASP A 124 -87.34 34.91 -38.08
N VAL A 125 -86.24 35.66 -38.19
CA VAL A 125 -85.88 36.75 -37.26
C VAL A 125 -87.01 37.76 -37.09
N SER A 126 -87.78 38.04 -38.15
CA SER A 126 -88.92 38.96 -38.09
C SER A 126 -89.98 38.45 -37.11
N LYS A 127 -90.19 37.12 -37.02
CA LYS A 127 -91.10 36.53 -36.03
C LYS A 127 -90.52 36.63 -34.63
N VAL A 128 -89.24 36.32 -34.44
CA VAL A 128 -88.57 36.41 -33.11
C VAL A 128 -88.60 37.85 -32.58
N ILE A 129 -88.29 38.85 -33.40
CA ILE A 129 -88.32 40.27 -33.03
C ILE A 129 -89.76 40.72 -32.71
N ASN A 130 -90.73 40.43 -33.59
CA ASN A 130 -92.13 40.76 -33.30
C ASN A 130 -92.66 40.05 -32.05
N LYS A 131 -92.23 38.81 -31.80
CA LYS A 131 -92.55 38.07 -30.56
C LYS A 131 -91.93 38.74 -29.34
N ALA A 132 -90.66 39.14 -29.40
CA ALA A 132 -89.98 39.88 -28.33
C ALA A 132 -90.70 41.20 -27.97
N PHE A 133 -91.18 41.97 -28.95
CA PHE A 133 -92.00 43.16 -28.68
C PHE A 133 -93.34 42.82 -28.05
N ASN A 134 -94.03 41.77 -28.52
CA ASN A 134 -95.29 41.33 -27.91
C ASN A 134 -95.10 40.86 -26.46
N LEU A 135 -94.01 40.15 -26.15
CA LEU A 135 -93.65 39.76 -24.79
C LEU A 135 -93.35 41.00 -23.93
N MET A 136 -92.53 41.93 -24.42
CA MET A 136 -92.18 43.17 -23.70
C MET A 136 -93.41 44.01 -23.35
N GLN A 137 -94.41 44.10 -24.25
CA GLN A 137 -95.65 44.86 -24.00
C GLN A 137 -96.64 44.15 -23.06
N LYS A 138 -96.63 42.82 -23.01
CA LYS A 138 -97.52 42.01 -22.15
C LYS A 138 -96.95 41.71 -20.77
N CYS A 139 -95.62 41.71 -20.64
CA CYS A 139 -94.93 41.32 -19.42
C CYS A 139 -95.40 42.14 -18.21
N PRO A 140 -95.86 41.49 -17.11
CA PRO A 140 -96.33 42.21 -15.95
C PRO A 140 -95.19 42.96 -15.26
N GLN A 141 -95.48 44.17 -14.76
CA GLN A 141 -94.50 45.07 -14.12
C GLN A 141 -93.81 44.48 -12.87
N THR A 142 -94.29 43.34 -12.35
CA THR A 142 -93.63 42.55 -11.31
C THR A 142 -92.43 41.76 -11.82
N LEU A 143 -92.47 41.27 -13.06
CA LEU A 143 -91.43 40.47 -13.73
C LEU A 143 -90.58 41.30 -14.72
N HIS A 144 -91.08 42.47 -15.15
CA HIS A 144 -90.46 43.28 -16.18
C HIS A 144 -89.00 43.68 -15.83
N PRO A 145 -87.98 43.32 -16.64
CA PRO A 145 -86.57 43.53 -16.31
C PRO A 145 -86.16 45.00 -16.10
N GLY A 146 -86.90 45.95 -16.67
CA GLY A 146 -86.70 47.39 -16.44
C GLY A 146 -86.90 47.86 -15.00
N ARG A 147 -87.38 46.99 -14.09
CA ARG A 147 -87.36 47.23 -12.64
C ARG A 147 -85.99 47.00 -12.00
N TYR A 148 -85.17 46.14 -12.60
CA TYR A 148 -83.88 45.68 -12.08
C TYR A 148 -82.69 46.29 -12.83
N MET A 149 -82.86 46.56 -14.13
CA MET A 149 -81.86 47.24 -14.97
C MET A 149 -82.13 48.75 -15.03
N LYS A 150 -81.04 49.53 -15.17
CA LYS A 150 -81.11 50.98 -15.39
C LYS A 150 -81.37 51.29 -16.87
N GLU A 151 -82.03 52.42 -17.11
CA GLU A 151 -82.18 53.02 -18.42
C GLU A 151 -80.83 53.32 -19.08
N PHE A 152 -80.84 53.51 -20.41
CA PHE A 152 -79.63 53.70 -21.21
C PHE A 152 -78.82 54.94 -20.78
N GLN A 153 -77.55 54.73 -20.47
CA GLN A 153 -76.59 55.76 -20.07
C GLN A 153 -75.54 55.99 -21.16
N CYS A 154 -75.44 57.24 -21.61
CA CYS A 154 -74.43 57.68 -22.56
C CYS A 154 -73.03 57.71 -21.89
N ILE A 155 -72.00 57.25 -22.62
CA ILE A 155 -70.60 57.37 -22.16
C ILE A 155 -70.23 58.86 -21.97
N PRO A 156 -69.67 59.28 -20.82
CA PRO A 156 -69.22 60.64 -20.60
C PRO A 156 -68.13 61.07 -21.59
N LYS A 157 -68.27 62.27 -22.17
CA LYS A 157 -67.26 62.79 -23.11
C LYS A 157 -65.91 62.96 -22.40
N LYS A 158 -64.85 62.41 -23.01
CA LYS A 158 -63.45 62.40 -22.54
C LYS A 158 -63.14 61.54 -21.30
N VAL A 159 -64.09 60.80 -20.73
CA VAL A 159 -63.84 59.92 -19.56
C VAL A 159 -64.62 58.61 -19.71
N TYR A 160 -63.91 57.48 -19.79
CA TYR A 160 -64.55 56.17 -19.76
C TYR A 160 -65.07 55.86 -18.34
N PRO A 161 -66.29 55.32 -18.20
CA PRO A 161 -66.81 54.91 -16.90
C PRO A 161 -65.96 53.78 -16.32
N LYS A 162 -65.72 53.81 -15.01
CA LYS A 162 -65.11 52.67 -14.32
C LYS A 162 -66.14 51.55 -14.25
N PHE A 163 -65.82 50.39 -14.81
CA PHE A 163 -66.62 49.19 -14.60
C PHE A 163 -66.51 48.77 -13.13
N LEU A 164 -67.65 48.63 -12.43
CA LEU A 164 -67.70 48.27 -11.01
C LEU A 164 -68.50 46.98 -10.74
N ASN A 165 -69.27 46.49 -11.71
CA ASN A 165 -70.24 45.40 -11.56
C ASN A 165 -69.57 44.01 -11.60
N TYR A 166 -68.63 43.74 -10.69
CA TYR A 166 -67.94 42.46 -10.58
C TYR A 166 -67.51 42.17 -9.12
N PRO A 167 -67.34 40.90 -8.70
CA PRO A 167 -67.21 40.51 -7.29
C PRO A 167 -65.80 40.76 -6.72
N ARG A 168 -65.47 42.04 -6.52
CA ARG A 168 -64.14 42.55 -6.10
C ARG A 168 -63.59 41.90 -4.84
N GLU A 169 -64.40 41.74 -3.80
CA GLU A 169 -63.97 41.18 -2.52
C GLU A 169 -63.63 39.69 -2.62
N TRP A 170 -64.28 38.97 -3.53
CA TRP A 170 -63.97 37.57 -3.82
C TRP A 170 -62.73 37.45 -4.69
N LEU A 171 -62.60 38.29 -5.73
CA LEU A 171 -61.42 38.35 -6.59
C LEU A 171 -60.15 38.70 -5.80
N ALA A 172 -60.20 39.67 -4.89
CA ALA A 172 -59.05 40.02 -4.04
C ALA A 172 -58.59 38.83 -3.17
N LYS A 173 -59.53 38.09 -2.56
CA LYS A 173 -59.22 36.85 -1.81
C LYS A 173 -58.65 35.77 -2.73
N HIS A 174 -59.23 35.58 -3.91
CA HIS A 174 -58.75 34.61 -4.88
C HIS A 174 -57.33 34.96 -5.41
N GLU A 175 -56.99 36.24 -5.54
CA GLU A 175 -55.63 36.71 -5.84
C GLU A 175 -54.66 36.46 -4.67
N GLU A 176 -55.10 36.69 -3.42
CA GLU A 176 -54.33 36.35 -2.21
C GLU A 176 -54.07 34.84 -2.11
N ASP A 177 -55.10 34.01 -2.27
CA ASP A 177 -55.06 32.54 -2.25
C ASP A 177 -54.15 31.98 -3.36
N LEU A 178 -54.29 32.47 -4.61
CA LEU A 178 -53.37 32.13 -5.70
C LEU A 178 -51.92 32.52 -5.36
N SER A 179 -51.71 33.66 -4.71
CA SER A 179 -50.38 34.08 -4.26
C SER A 179 -49.82 33.16 -3.16
N ALA A 180 -50.67 32.60 -2.30
CA ALA A 180 -50.30 31.68 -1.23
C ALA A 180 -49.91 30.32 -1.82
N VAL A 181 -50.78 29.72 -2.65
CA VAL A 181 -50.53 28.46 -3.36
C VAL A 181 -49.26 28.54 -4.22
N GLN A 182 -49.01 29.67 -4.89
CA GLN A 182 -47.78 29.87 -5.68
C GLN A 182 -46.51 29.97 -4.80
N LYS A 183 -46.60 30.53 -3.58
CA LYS A 183 -45.48 30.53 -2.61
C LYS A 183 -45.22 29.13 -2.04
N GLU A 184 -46.28 28.40 -1.68
CA GLU A 184 -46.17 27.01 -1.21
C GLU A 184 -45.58 26.10 -2.28
N LYS A 185 -46.04 26.23 -3.54
CA LYS A 185 -45.44 25.53 -4.68
C LYS A 185 -43.95 25.85 -4.82
N GLN A 186 -43.55 27.12 -4.79
CA GLN A 186 -42.14 27.51 -4.87
C GLN A 186 -41.30 26.95 -3.72
N TYR A 187 -41.87 26.85 -2.52
CA TYR A 187 -41.22 26.22 -1.36
C TYR A 187 -41.07 24.70 -1.55
N ILE A 188 -42.11 24.01 -2.04
CA ILE A 188 -42.07 22.57 -2.37
C ILE A 188 -41.04 22.30 -3.48
N ASP A 189 -41.08 23.06 -4.58
CA ASP A 189 -40.12 22.98 -5.70
C ASP A 189 -38.68 23.25 -5.21
N ALA A 190 -38.49 24.11 -4.21
CA ALA A 190 -37.18 24.34 -3.59
C ALA A 190 -36.75 23.17 -2.68
N LYS A 191 -37.66 22.58 -1.90
CA LYS A 191 -37.32 21.47 -1.00
C LYS A 191 -37.07 20.16 -1.76
N ILE A 192 -37.80 19.90 -2.85
CA ILE A 192 -37.51 18.78 -3.77
C ILE A 192 -36.06 18.87 -4.27
N ARG A 193 -35.64 20.02 -4.79
CA ARG A 193 -34.25 20.23 -5.27
C ARG A 193 -33.18 20.09 -4.18
N GLN A 194 -33.49 20.36 -2.91
CA GLN A 194 -32.58 20.04 -1.81
C GLN A 194 -32.47 18.53 -1.59
N LEU A 195 -33.59 17.81 -1.59
CA LEU A 195 -33.62 16.36 -1.39
C LEU A 195 -32.94 15.61 -2.55
N GLU A 196 -33.12 16.07 -3.79
CA GLU A 196 -32.39 15.57 -4.98
C GLU A 196 -30.87 15.73 -4.81
N LEU A 197 -30.41 16.88 -4.31
CA LEU A 197 -28.98 17.13 -4.04
C LEU A 197 -28.45 16.32 -2.84
N GLU A 198 -29.27 16.00 -1.86
CA GLU A 198 -28.93 15.11 -0.75
C GLU A 198 -28.84 13.65 -1.23
N GLU A 199 -29.78 13.20 -2.06
CA GLU A 199 -29.80 11.86 -2.66
C GLU A 199 -28.61 11.63 -3.61
N MET A 200 -28.27 12.62 -4.45
CA MET A 200 -27.11 12.53 -5.35
C MET A 200 -25.79 12.39 -4.59
N LYS A 201 -25.60 13.13 -3.48
CA LYS A 201 -24.41 12.99 -2.61
C LYS A 201 -24.37 11.62 -1.94
N LEU A 202 -25.51 11.08 -1.53
CA LEU A 202 -25.60 9.75 -0.92
C LEU A 202 -25.19 8.65 -1.92
N LYS A 203 -25.65 8.77 -3.18
CA LYS A 203 -25.26 7.87 -4.29
C LYS A 203 -23.77 7.97 -4.61
N GLU A 204 -23.22 9.18 -4.73
CA GLU A 204 -21.78 9.40 -4.98
C GLU A 204 -20.91 8.81 -3.86
N HIS A 205 -21.29 8.99 -2.60
CA HIS A 205 -20.58 8.40 -1.46
C HIS A 205 -20.63 6.87 -1.49
N LEU A 206 -21.78 6.29 -1.82
CA LEU A 206 -21.95 4.83 -1.96
C LEU A 206 -21.12 4.26 -3.12
N GLU A 207 -21.13 4.90 -4.30
CA GLU A 207 -20.29 4.49 -5.43
C GLU A 207 -18.80 4.54 -5.10
N ASN A 208 -18.34 5.60 -4.43
CA ASN A 208 -16.94 5.74 -4.06
C ASN A 208 -16.53 4.71 -3.00
N GLY A 209 -17.36 4.43 -1.99
CA GLY A 209 -17.12 3.35 -1.03
C GLY A 209 -17.03 1.96 -1.69
N LEU A 210 -17.89 1.67 -2.67
CA LEU A 210 -17.81 0.43 -3.45
C LEU A 210 -16.52 0.33 -4.27
N ARG A 211 -16.08 1.44 -4.91
CA ARG A 211 -14.80 1.51 -5.63
C ARG A 211 -13.59 1.29 -4.71
N GLU A 212 -13.62 1.88 -3.52
CA GLU A 212 -12.56 1.71 -2.50
C GLU A 212 -12.49 0.26 -2.00
N GLU A 213 -13.63 -0.38 -1.75
CA GLU A 213 -13.68 -1.81 -1.42
C GLU A 213 -13.14 -2.71 -2.55
N GLU A 214 -13.53 -2.46 -3.80
CA GLU A 214 -13.02 -3.23 -4.94
C GLU A 214 -11.51 -3.05 -5.12
N HIS A 215 -11.01 -1.82 -5.00
CA HIS A 215 -9.58 -1.53 -5.06
C HIS A 215 -8.82 -2.21 -3.92
N ALA A 216 -9.32 -2.14 -2.68
CA ALA A 216 -8.72 -2.83 -1.54
C ALA A 216 -8.68 -4.36 -1.74
N ARG A 217 -9.76 -4.97 -2.25
CA ARG A 217 -9.82 -6.40 -2.60
C ARG A 217 -8.86 -6.78 -3.74
N GLN A 218 -8.52 -5.86 -4.64
CA GLN A 218 -7.50 -6.08 -5.68
C GLN A 218 -6.07 -5.98 -5.12
N VAL A 219 -5.79 -4.96 -4.30
CA VAL A 219 -4.49 -4.78 -3.63
C VAL A 219 -4.18 -5.96 -2.71
N GLU A 220 -5.15 -6.45 -1.92
CA GLU A 220 -4.97 -7.59 -1.02
C GLU A 220 -4.63 -8.89 -1.79
N LYS A 221 -5.21 -9.10 -2.98
CA LYS A 221 -4.86 -10.21 -3.89
C LYS A 221 -3.44 -10.07 -4.43
N MET A 222 -3.06 -8.87 -4.88
CA MET A 222 -1.70 -8.59 -5.36
C MET A 222 -0.67 -8.77 -4.25
N GLU A 223 -0.96 -8.36 -3.02
CA GLU A 223 -0.07 -8.54 -1.88
C GLU A 223 0.11 -10.03 -1.53
N LYS A 224 -0.96 -10.83 -1.53
CA LYS A 224 -0.88 -12.30 -1.34
C LYS A 224 -0.03 -12.98 -2.41
N LEU A 225 -0.12 -12.53 -3.66
CA LEU A 225 0.75 -13.00 -4.74
C LEU A 225 2.21 -12.60 -4.49
N TYR A 226 2.50 -11.32 -4.22
CA TYR A 226 3.88 -10.89 -3.96
C TYR A 226 4.51 -11.58 -2.74
N ARG A 227 3.78 -11.68 -1.62
CA ARG A 227 4.23 -12.40 -0.42
C ARG A 227 4.56 -13.87 -0.74
N SER A 228 3.72 -14.59 -1.48
CA SER A 228 3.99 -15.99 -1.83
C SER A 228 5.10 -16.18 -2.86
N THR A 229 5.35 -15.20 -3.75
CA THR A 229 6.57 -15.21 -4.58
C THR A 229 7.83 -14.92 -3.76
N LEU A 230 7.75 -14.02 -2.77
CA LEU A 230 8.88 -13.66 -1.91
C LEU A 230 9.29 -14.83 -1.02
N THR A 231 8.36 -15.51 -0.35
CA THR A 231 8.69 -16.67 0.51
C THR A 231 9.36 -17.79 -0.28
N ARG A 232 8.91 -18.05 -1.52
CA ARG A 232 9.53 -19.02 -2.44
C ARG A 232 10.97 -18.63 -2.82
N GLU A 233 11.23 -17.34 -2.98
CA GLU A 233 12.57 -16.81 -3.24
C GLU A 233 13.47 -16.82 -1.99
N GLU A 234 12.91 -16.56 -0.81
CA GLU A 234 13.61 -16.69 0.48
C GLU A 234 13.99 -18.14 0.77
N GLU A 235 13.09 -19.11 0.54
CA GLU A 235 13.36 -20.55 0.57
C GLU A 235 14.50 -20.91 -0.40
N ARG A 236 14.42 -20.45 -1.66
CA ARG A 236 15.45 -20.67 -2.67
C ARG A 236 16.80 -20.14 -2.21
N LEU A 237 16.86 -18.92 -1.68
CA LEU A 237 18.08 -18.30 -1.16
C LEU A 237 18.59 -18.99 0.12
N ALA A 238 17.70 -19.51 0.98
CA ALA A 238 18.08 -20.27 2.16
C ALA A 238 18.81 -21.57 1.79
N CYS A 239 18.32 -22.32 0.79
CA CYS A 239 19.01 -23.50 0.27
C CYS A 239 20.40 -23.16 -0.31
N HIS A 240 20.53 -22.06 -1.07
CA HIS A 240 21.83 -21.61 -1.58
C HIS A 240 22.79 -21.20 -0.46
N ARG A 241 22.31 -20.51 0.59
CA ARG A 241 23.10 -20.16 1.78
C ARG A 241 23.57 -21.40 2.54
N GLN A 242 22.71 -22.42 2.71
CA GLN A 242 23.09 -23.69 3.34
C GLN A 242 24.19 -24.41 2.54
N LEU A 243 24.04 -24.51 1.21
CA LEU A 243 25.04 -25.12 0.34
C LEU A 243 26.40 -24.39 0.40
N LEU A 244 26.39 -23.05 0.38
CA LEU A 244 27.61 -22.25 0.53
C LEU A 244 28.27 -22.43 1.91
N ASN A 245 27.49 -22.59 2.98
CA ASN A 245 28.02 -22.89 4.31
C ASN A 245 28.70 -24.28 4.39
N VAL A 246 28.17 -25.29 3.69
CA VAL A 246 28.82 -26.61 3.56
C VAL A 246 30.15 -26.48 2.83
N TYR A 247 30.19 -25.83 1.66
CA TYR A 247 31.45 -25.61 0.92
C TYR A 247 32.46 -24.77 1.71
N GLN A 248 32.02 -23.76 2.48
CA GLN A 248 32.92 -23.03 3.38
C GLN A 248 33.49 -23.92 4.48
N LYS A 249 32.73 -24.88 5.02
CA LYS A 249 33.22 -25.84 6.01
C LYS A 249 34.23 -26.80 5.39
N GLU A 250 33.96 -27.35 4.21
CA GLU A 250 34.91 -28.19 3.46
C GLU A 250 36.23 -27.45 3.16
N LEU A 251 36.16 -26.19 2.73
CA LEU A 251 37.33 -25.35 2.49
C LEU A 251 38.11 -25.02 3.77
N ARG A 252 37.44 -24.90 4.94
CA ARG A 252 38.12 -24.76 6.23
C ARG A 252 38.81 -26.06 6.65
N ASN A 253 38.16 -27.20 6.48
CA ASN A 253 38.75 -28.52 6.76
C ASN A 253 40.00 -28.75 5.91
N ARG A 254 39.93 -28.59 4.58
CA ARG A 254 41.08 -28.72 3.67
C ARG A 254 42.22 -27.75 4.00
N LYS A 255 41.91 -26.53 4.46
CA LYS A 255 42.94 -25.58 4.93
C LYS A 255 43.59 -26.02 6.24
N ALA A 256 42.83 -26.63 7.16
CA ALA A 256 43.38 -27.18 8.40
C ALA A 256 44.25 -28.43 8.14
N GLU A 257 43.81 -29.33 7.25
CA GLU A 257 44.59 -30.49 6.79
C GLU A 257 45.95 -30.05 6.21
N VAL A 258 45.96 -29.06 5.32
CA VAL A 258 47.20 -28.48 4.77
C VAL A 258 48.03 -27.78 5.84
N ALA A 259 47.42 -27.08 6.79
CA ALA A 259 48.16 -26.41 7.87
C ALA A 259 48.89 -27.41 8.79
N VAL A 260 48.25 -28.53 9.14
CA VAL A 260 48.89 -29.61 9.93
C VAL A 260 50.06 -30.22 9.15
N LEU A 261 49.91 -30.50 7.86
CA LEU A 261 51.00 -31.03 7.02
C LEU A 261 52.18 -30.06 6.89
N VAL A 262 51.92 -28.74 6.88
CA VAL A 262 52.97 -27.71 6.92
C VAL A 262 53.65 -27.68 8.30
N GLU A 263 52.88 -27.74 9.39
CA GLU A 263 53.45 -27.74 10.75
C GLU A 263 54.32 -28.98 11.00
N GLU A 264 53.87 -30.17 10.60
CA GLU A 264 54.70 -31.39 10.65
C GLU A 264 56.01 -31.22 9.84
N SER A 265 55.95 -30.56 8.69
CA SER A 265 57.12 -30.32 7.85
C SER A 265 58.09 -29.33 8.51
N GLU A 266 57.59 -28.26 9.11
CA GLU A 266 58.39 -27.33 9.91
C GLU A 266 59.00 -28.01 11.14
N GLN A 267 58.24 -28.83 11.87
CA GLN A 267 58.75 -29.57 13.03
C GLN A 267 59.87 -30.55 12.62
N ARG A 268 59.72 -31.26 11.49
CA ARG A 268 60.80 -32.09 10.90
C ARG A 268 62.03 -31.25 10.52
N GLN A 269 61.85 -30.08 9.91
CA GLN A 269 62.96 -29.19 9.55
C GLN A 269 63.68 -28.63 10.78
N ARG A 270 62.95 -28.26 11.84
CA ARG A 270 63.54 -27.79 13.11
C ARG A 270 64.33 -28.90 13.80
N ALA A 271 63.82 -30.13 13.80
CA ALA A 271 64.54 -31.29 14.32
C ALA A 271 65.84 -31.56 13.53
N LEU A 272 65.78 -31.56 12.20
CA LEU A 272 66.95 -31.69 11.30
C LEU A 272 67.95 -30.53 11.42
N GLN A 273 67.55 -29.36 11.92
CA GLN A 273 68.46 -28.26 12.23
C GLN A 273 69.12 -28.46 13.61
N MET A 274 68.35 -28.82 14.63
CA MET A 274 68.89 -29.15 15.96
C MET A 274 69.89 -30.32 15.91
N GLU A 275 69.66 -31.30 15.03
CA GLU A 275 70.59 -32.41 14.78
C GLU A 275 71.95 -31.90 14.29
N LYS A 276 71.98 -31.02 13.28
CA LYS A 276 73.21 -30.38 12.77
C LYS A 276 73.87 -29.47 13.79
N ASP A 277 73.08 -28.72 14.56
CA ASP A 277 73.60 -27.82 15.60
C ASP A 277 74.27 -28.65 16.73
N LEU A 278 73.75 -29.85 17.02
CA LEU A 278 74.37 -30.83 17.93
C LEU A 278 75.63 -31.47 17.33
N GLU A 279 75.65 -31.81 16.03
CA GLU A 279 76.87 -32.28 15.34
C GLU A 279 78.00 -31.24 15.41
N LEU A 280 77.68 -29.96 15.17
CA LEU A 280 78.62 -28.85 15.27
C LEU A 280 79.10 -28.64 16.72
N LEU A 281 78.21 -28.77 17.71
CA LEU A 281 78.59 -28.71 19.12
C LEU A 281 79.50 -29.88 19.53
N MET A 282 79.23 -31.10 19.06
CA MET A 282 80.11 -32.26 19.26
C MET A 282 81.49 -32.02 18.67
N GLN A 283 81.59 -31.54 17.43
CA GLN A 283 82.86 -31.18 16.79
C GLN A 283 83.61 -30.10 17.60
N SER A 284 82.91 -29.11 18.14
CA SER A 284 83.50 -28.09 19.01
C SER A 284 84.00 -28.67 20.35
N ILE A 285 83.29 -29.62 20.94
CA ILE A 285 83.72 -30.31 22.18
C ILE A 285 84.94 -31.20 21.91
N GLU A 286 85.02 -31.87 20.76
CA GLU A 286 86.21 -32.62 20.35
C GLU A 286 87.42 -31.71 20.11
N CYS A 287 87.21 -30.52 19.54
CA CYS A 287 88.25 -29.49 19.41
C CYS A 287 88.70 -28.95 20.77
N GLU A 288 87.78 -28.71 21.71
CA GLU A 288 88.12 -28.29 23.07
C GLU A 288 88.88 -29.39 23.83
N ARG A 289 88.44 -30.65 23.74
CA ARG A 289 89.17 -31.79 24.32
C ARG A 289 90.60 -31.87 23.79
N THR A 290 90.77 -31.87 22.47
CA THR A 290 92.10 -31.97 21.86
C THR A 290 93.02 -30.78 22.18
N ARG A 291 92.47 -29.58 22.44
CA ARG A 291 93.21 -28.43 22.99
C ARG A 291 93.62 -28.64 24.44
N ASN A 292 92.68 -28.99 25.31
CA ASN A 292 92.99 -29.26 26.72
C ASN A 292 94.02 -30.40 26.85
N ASP A 293 93.94 -31.43 25.99
CA ASP A 293 94.93 -32.51 25.88
C ASP A 293 96.30 -32.04 25.35
N THR A 294 96.40 -30.94 24.58
CA THR A 294 97.70 -30.33 24.23
C THR A 294 98.23 -29.45 25.34
N ASP A 295 97.37 -28.66 25.98
CA ASP A 295 97.75 -27.72 27.03
C ASP A 295 98.23 -28.48 28.28
N LEU A 296 97.59 -29.60 28.63
CA LEU A 296 98.04 -30.50 29.69
C LEU A 296 99.45 -31.06 29.42
N ARG A 297 99.75 -31.39 28.15
CA ARG A 297 101.10 -31.86 27.74
C ARG A 297 102.14 -30.74 27.80
N MET A 298 101.78 -29.51 27.49
CA MET A 298 102.68 -28.36 27.68
C MET A 298 103.02 -28.16 29.16
N VAL A 299 102.02 -28.21 30.06
CA VAL A 299 102.23 -28.09 31.51
C VAL A 299 103.06 -29.27 32.06
N GLU A 300 102.88 -30.49 31.57
CA GLU A 300 103.76 -31.62 31.90
C GLU A 300 105.22 -31.38 31.49
N GLU A 301 105.48 -30.70 30.37
CA GLU A 301 106.84 -30.36 29.92
C GLU A 301 107.43 -29.18 30.70
N GLU A 302 106.62 -28.18 31.09
CA GLU A 302 107.06 -27.10 31.99
C GLU A 302 107.48 -27.65 33.37
N ILE A 303 106.69 -28.53 33.98
CA ILE A 303 107.03 -29.15 35.29
C ILE A 303 108.35 -29.94 35.21
N ARG A 304 108.58 -30.70 34.12
CA ARG A 304 109.86 -31.42 33.90
C ARG A 304 111.05 -30.47 33.78
N ASN A 305 110.86 -29.26 33.26
CA ASN A 305 111.91 -28.25 33.18
C ASN A 305 112.19 -27.60 34.55
N GLU A 306 111.16 -27.31 35.35
CA GLU A 306 111.33 -26.81 36.73
C GLU A 306 112.08 -27.81 37.62
N GLU A 307 111.77 -29.12 37.52
CA GLU A 307 112.54 -30.18 38.19
C GLU A 307 114.03 -30.16 37.80
N LEU A 308 114.33 -29.89 36.53
CA LEU A 308 115.70 -29.80 36.01
C LEU A 308 116.45 -28.57 36.53
N GLU A 309 115.78 -27.42 36.67
CA GLU A 309 116.35 -26.20 37.26
C GLU A 309 116.61 -26.34 38.76
N LEU A 310 115.72 -27.01 39.51
CA LEU A 310 115.93 -27.31 40.93
C LEU A 310 117.16 -28.21 41.17
N LEU A 311 117.45 -29.13 40.25
CA LEU A 311 118.67 -29.95 40.27
C LEU A 311 119.95 -29.15 39.95
N LEU A 312 119.84 -28.05 39.19
CA LEU A 312 120.94 -27.12 38.95
C LEU A 312 121.19 -26.19 40.14
N HIS A 313 120.13 -25.64 40.74
CA HIS A 313 120.22 -24.69 41.85
C HIS A 313 120.96 -25.28 43.07
N ASN A 314 120.69 -26.55 43.39
CA ASN A 314 121.34 -27.26 44.50
C ASN A 314 122.86 -27.47 44.35
N ARG A 315 123.48 -27.18 43.19
CA ARG A 315 124.94 -27.33 42.99
C ARG A 315 125.77 -26.09 43.34
N MET A 316 125.16 -24.91 43.48
CA MET A 316 125.90 -23.64 43.37
C MET A 316 126.29 -22.97 44.70
N ASN A 317 125.85 -23.49 45.86
CA ASN A 317 125.97 -22.80 47.15
C ASN A 317 126.98 -23.41 48.17
N VAL A 318 128.24 -23.65 47.77
CA VAL A 318 129.39 -23.78 48.73
C VAL A 318 130.69 -23.22 48.13
N PRO A 319 131.36 -22.23 48.75
CA PRO A 319 132.71 -21.79 48.40
C PRO A 319 133.81 -22.52 49.23
N GLY A 320 135.07 -22.50 48.76
CA GLY A 320 136.22 -22.69 49.68
C GLY A 320 137.06 -23.99 49.60
N THR A 321 137.30 -24.51 48.40
CA THR A 321 138.56 -25.21 48.00
C THR A 321 139.37 -26.03 49.03
N CYS A 322 139.37 -27.36 48.88
CA CYS A 322 140.59 -28.16 49.08
C CYS A 322 140.62 -29.37 48.11
N SER A 323 141.26 -29.19 46.95
CA SER A 323 141.15 -30.14 45.82
C SER A 323 141.95 -31.43 46.02
N LEU A 324 141.28 -32.57 45.94
CA LEU A 324 141.91 -33.90 45.96
C LEU A 324 142.98 -34.06 44.86
N ARG A 325 142.85 -33.37 43.71
CA ARG A 325 143.76 -33.52 42.56
C ARG A 325 145.22 -33.26 42.94
N ASN A 326 145.49 -32.28 43.81
CA ASN A 326 146.86 -31.96 44.24
C ASN A 326 147.43 -32.99 45.25
N LYS A 327 146.58 -33.62 46.06
CA LYS A 327 147.00 -34.62 47.07
C LYS A 327 147.52 -35.92 46.44
N TYR A 328 147.10 -36.20 45.20
CA TYR A 328 147.51 -37.40 44.46
C TYR A 328 148.49 -37.13 43.30
N TYR A 329 148.60 -35.92 42.75
CA TYR A 329 149.50 -35.64 41.62
C TYR A 329 150.97 -35.97 41.93
N GLU A 330 151.51 -35.46 43.04
CA GLU A 330 152.88 -35.77 43.48
C GLU A 330 153.05 -37.22 43.98
N ARG A 331 151.96 -37.91 44.34
CA ARG A 331 151.99 -39.33 44.72
C ARG A 331 152.00 -40.24 43.49
N PHE A 332 151.22 -39.93 42.47
CA PHE A 332 151.26 -40.61 41.17
C PHE A 332 152.59 -40.38 40.46
N LYS A 333 153.13 -39.16 40.50
CA LYS A 333 154.45 -38.82 39.93
C LYS A 333 155.60 -39.57 40.62
N ARG A 334 155.58 -39.70 41.95
CA ARG A 334 156.49 -40.59 42.70
C ARG A 334 156.33 -42.05 42.27
N LEU A 335 155.10 -42.59 42.34
CA LEU A 335 154.82 -43.97 41.93
C LEU A 335 155.20 -44.27 40.48
N HIS A 336 155.14 -43.29 39.57
CA HIS A 336 155.55 -43.46 38.18
C HIS A 336 157.08 -43.50 37.99
N ASN A 337 157.82 -42.78 38.84
CA ASN A 337 159.28 -42.78 38.86
C ASN A 337 159.83 -44.00 39.63
N GLU A 338 159.22 -44.38 40.75
CA GLU A 338 159.48 -45.64 41.46
C GLU A 338 159.22 -46.82 40.51
N ARG A 339 158.09 -46.86 39.79
CA ARG A 339 157.78 -47.86 38.74
C ARG A 339 158.65 -47.74 37.47
N ARG A 340 159.58 -46.78 37.41
CA ARG A 340 160.64 -46.67 36.39
C ARG A 340 161.96 -47.23 36.94
N SER A 341 162.40 -46.76 38.09
CA SER A 341 163.58 -47.27 38.81
C SER A 341 163.47 -48.75 39.16
N ILE A 342 162.31 -49.22 39.64
CA ILE A 342 162.03 -50.65 39.88
C ILE A 342 162.06 -51.44 38.55
N ARG A 343 161.80 -50.82 37.40
CA ARG A 343 161.86 -51.49 36.09
C ARG A 343 163.28 -51.53 35.52
N GLU A 344 164.10 -50.54 35.84
CA GLU A 344 165.55 -50.55 35.59
C GLU A 344 166.22 -51.60 36.49
N GLN A 345 165.86 -51.67 37.78
CA GLN A 345 166.29 -52.73 38.71
C GLN A 345 165.78 -54.12 38.31
N ILE A 346 164.58 -54.26 37.73
CA ILE A 346 164.09 -55.54 37.16
C ILE A 346 164.84 -55.93 35.87
N ASN A 347 165.44 -54.97 35.15
CA ASN A 347 166.34 -55.29 34.04
C ASN A 347 167.73 -55.74 34.53
N GLU A 348 168.27 -55.17 35.61
CA GLU A 348 169.51 -55.65 36.23
C GLU A 348 169.31 -57.00 36.96
N ILE A 349 168.16 -57.18 37.60
CA ILE A 349 167.70 -58.43 38.23
C ILE A 349 166.84 -59.21 37.22
N SER A 350 167.20 -59.15 35.93
CA SER A 350 166.81 -60.16 34.93
C SER A 350 167.60 -61.48 35.12
N ASN A 351 168.28 -61.62 36.27
CA ASN A 351 168.82 -62.86 36.80
C ASN A 351 167.80 -63.49 37.79
N SER A 352 167.13 -64.56 37.34
CA SER A 352 166.17 -65.44 38.06
C SER A 352 164.65 -65.04 38.13
N PRO A 353 163.67 -65.98 38.27
CA PRO A 353 162.29 -65.79 37.70
C PRO A 353 161.01 -66.27 38.49
N LYS A 354 159.76 -65.81 38.11
CA LYS A 354 158.41 -66.53 37.98
C LYS A 354 157.06 -66.00 38.65
N ILE A 355 155.89 -66.21 37.94
CA ILE A 355 154.48 -66.70 38.35
C ILE A 355 153.20 -65.79 38.63
N SER A 356 151.95 -66.21 38.21
CA SER A 356 150.54 -65.68 38.52
C SER A 356 149.27 -66.46 37.94
N LYS A 357 147.98 -66.40 38.46
CA LYS A 357 146.68 -67.00 37.87
C LYS A 357 145.26 -66.71 38.55
N ILE A 358 144.07 -67.06 37.92
CA ILE A 358 142.68 -67.54 38.43
C ILE A 358 141.31 -66.91 37.88
N ALA A 359 140.09 -67.57 38.02
CA ALA A 359 138.67 -67.21 37.56
C ALA A 359 137.52 -68.17 38.18
N LEU A 360 136.15 -68.25 38.01
CA LEU A 360 134.94 -67.56 37.35
C LEU A 360 133.50 -68.22 37.74
N ASN A 361 132.31 -67.77 37.20
CA ASN A 361 130.90 -68.40 37.05
C ASN A 361 129.76 -68.29 38.16
N ALA A 362 128.40 -68.58 38.06
CA ALA A 362 127.25 -68.56 37.04
C ALA A 362 125.80 -69.02 37.59
N GLN A 363 124.66 -68.99 36.80
CA GLN A 363 123.22 -69.56 36.95
C GLN A 363 122.01 -68.63 37.38
N ASN A 364 120.64 -68.88 37.38
CA ASN A 364 119.58 -69.97 37.18
C ASN A 364 118.16 -69.33 36.69
N SER A 365 116.84 -69.74 36.68
CA SER A 365 115.87 -70.82 37.16
C SER A 365 114.50 -71.05 36.33
N ASN A 366 113.27 -71.35 36.89
CA ASN A 366 112.15 -72.15 36.20
C ASN A 366 110.61 -72.23 36.72
N LYS A 367 109.56 -72.12 35.82
CA LYS A 367 108.13 -72.72 35.63
C LYS A 367 106.99 -72.83 36.75
N LYS A 368 105.64 -73.12 36.56
CA LYS A 368 104.55 -72.92 35.50
C LYS A 368 102.99 -72.91 35.90
N PRO A 369 102.13 -73.99 36.05
CA PRO A 369 100.69 -74.04 35.53
C PRO A 369 99.47 -74.68 36.32
N HIS A 370 98.18 -74.49 35.86
CA HIS A 370 97.02 -75.47 35.85
C HIS A 370 95.88 -75.10 34.84
N LEU A 371 95.18 -76.06 34.19
CA LEU A 371 94.13 -75.79 33.16
C LEU A 371 92.99 -76.84 33.02
N ASP A 372 93.00 -77.92 33.80
CA ASP A 372 92.49 -79.22 33.29
C ASP A 372 90.97 -79.49 33.53
N THR A 373 90.24 -78.55 34.14
CA THR A 373 88.82 -78.72 34.56
C THR A 373 87.77 -78.39 33.48
N ILE A 374 88.17 -78.14 32.24
CA ILE A 374 87.24 -77.82 31.13
C ILE A 374 86.76 -79.09 30.41
N GLU A 375 87.58 -80.13 30.33
CA GLU A 375 87.27 -81.35 29.55
C GLU A 375 86.18 -82.20 30.23
N GLU A 376 86.22 -82.38 31.56
CA GLU A 376 85.17 -83.06 32.33
C GLU A 376 83.77 -82.47 32.08
N ARG A 377 83.69 -81.14 31.86
CA ARG A 377 82.43 -80.42 31.66
C ARG A 377 81.76 -80.74 30.33
N ILE A 378 82.52 -81.25 29.36
CA ILE A 378 82.01 -81.61 28.03
C ILE A 378 81.36 -83.01 28.06
N GLU A 379 81.78 -83.90 28.97
CA GLU A 379 81.16 -85.22 29.15
C GLU A 379 79.79 -85.17 29.85
N GLU A 380 79.54 -84.15 30.68
CA GLU A 380 78.20 -83.93 31.28
C GLU A 380 77.17 -83.52 30.21
N LEU A 381 77.55 -82.66 29.26
CA LEU A 381 76.70 -82.27 28.13
C LEU A 381 76.30 -83.45 27.22
N GLN A 382 77.09 -84.54 27.22
CA GLN A 382 76.72 -85.77 26.51
C GLN A 382 75.69 -86.63 27.27
N ARG A 383 75.54 -86.47 28.58
CA ARG A 383 74.48 -87.12 29.37
C ARG A 383 73.15 -86.38 29.24
N GLU A 384 73.16 -85.05 29.31
CA GLU A 384 71.95 -84.22 29.12
C GLU A 384 71.24 -84.50 27.77
N PHE A 385 71.99 -84.82 26.72
CA PHE A 385 71.42 -85.14 25.40
C PHE A 385 70.75 -86.53 25.32
N ASN A 386 71.12 -87.48 26.19
CA ASN A 386 70.60 -88.86 26.13
C ASN A 386 69.28 -89.03 26.90
N ASP A 387 69.06 -88.31 28.00
CA ASP A 387 67.78 -88.40 28.72
C ASP A 387 66.62 -87.75 27.94
N ILE A 388 66.92 -86.76 27.09
CA ILE A 388 65.98 -86.16 26.12
C ILE A 388 65.45 -87.19 25.10
N LEU A 389 66.16 -88.30 24.86
CA LEU A 389 65.68 -89.39 24.01
C LEU A 389 64.71 -90.35 24.72
N ASN A 390 64.66 -90.34 26.06
CA ASN A 390 63.89 -91.30 26.87
C ASN A 390 62.59 -90.74 27.46
N SER A 391 62.38 -89.42 27.48
CA SER A 391 61.11 -88.81 27.92
C SER A 391 60.18 -88.53 26.72
N LYS A 392 59.27 -89.46 26.39
CA LYS A 392 58.32 -89.34 25.28
C LYS A 392 57.00 -90.06 25.53
#